data_AF-A0A3M7G8T5-F1
#
_entry.id   AF-A0A3M7G8T5-F1
#
_cell.length_a   1.000
_cell.length_b   1.000
_cell.length_c   1.000
_cell.angle_alpha   90.00
_cell.angle_beta   90.00
_cell.angle_gamma   90.00
#
_symmetry.space_group_name_H-M   'P 1'
#
loop_
_entity.id
_entity.type
_entity.pdbx_description
1 polymer ?
#
loop_
_entity_poly.entity_id
_entity_poly.type
_entity_poly.pdbx_seq_one_letter_code
_entity_poly.pdbx_strand_id
1 'polypeptide(L)'
;MASEQLPPPSPAPSPLLKPESRPSISAEINKETRKHHTELNRLIIDRLPLGLPPQAATPHILGQGIATFARIFLGFESVWQEIEDGKHRLSKYDPMKAHEYDVVSSLAFLRPVGLARTERLRKDLATISQRTGSYVTTKSAGKGIETRIREQVNERPWLLVAYAWVMYMAIFSGGRWIRQQLAQAGPGFWTGAKHDAIGEKQSETKKLEIPGFTFLSFDSEQDGEEMKAEFKSRLAETEVLLTDDERQEVIEAAQGLFDDCIGLVHELDMVVAKKKMASIVLPAVVLTLLLALMSLLYWADRHGLLRV
;
A
#
# COMPACT_ATOMS: atom_id res chain seq x y z
N MET A 1 26.11 -79.15 4.55
CA MET A 1 25.87 -78.18 5.64
C MET A 1 25.97 -76.81 5.02
N ALA A 2 24.84 -76.25 4.60
CA ALA A 2 24.78 -74.95 3.93
C ALA A 2 24.71 -73.85 5.00
N SER A 3 25.61 -72.87 4.93
CA SER A 3 25.63 -71.71 5.82
C SER A 3 24.50 -70.76 5.44
N GLU A 4 23.51 -70.61 6.33
CA GLU A 4 22.52 -69.53 6.26
C GLU A 4 23.21 -68.18 6.49
N GLN A 5 23.08 -67.30 5.51
CA GLN A 5 23.63 -65.94 5.54
C GLN A 5 22.48 -64.98 5.84
N LEU A 6 22.53 -64.33 7.00
CA LEU A 6 21.53 -63.35 7.45
C LEU A 6 21.44 -62.16 6.46
N PRO A 7 20.23 -61.63 6.20
CA PRO A 7 20.05 -60.50 5.31
C PRO A 7 20.68 -59.21 5.89
N PRO A 8 21.16 -58.30 5.02
CA PRO A 8 21.76 -57.04 5.46
C PRO A 8 20.72 -56.14 6.16
N PRO A 9 21.14 -55.31 7.14
CA PRO A 9 20.24 -54.39 7.83
C PRO A 9 19.66 -53.37 6.85
N SER A 10 18.36 -53.14 6.93
CA SER A 10 17.69 -52.05 6.20
C SER A 10 18.37 -50.70 6.49
N PRO A 11 18.54 -49.84 5.47
CA PRO A 11 19.10 -48.51 5.68
C PRO A 11 18.21 -47.74 6.65
N ALA A 12 18.83 -47.14 7.67
CA ALA A 12 18.14 -46.28 8.61
C ALA A 12 17.45 -45.13 7.86
N PRO A 13 16.23 -44.72 8.26
CA PRO A 13 15.60 -43.55 7.69
C PRO A 13 16.51 -42.33 7.89
N SER A 14 16.70 -41.55 6.83
CA SER A 14 17.45 -40.30 6.88
C SER A 14 16.93 -39.43 8.02
N PRO A 15 17.80 -38.79 8.82
CA PRO A 15 17.37 -37.96 9.92
C PRO A 15 16.56 -36.78 9.37
N LEU A 16 15.33 -36.61 9.87
CA LEU A 16 14.55 -35.39 9.71
C LEU A 16 15.42 -34.21 10.17
N LEU A 17 15.67 -33.26 9.25
CA LEU A 17 16.36 -32.02 9.55
C LEU A 17 15.65 -31.33 10.71
N LYS A 18 16.40 -31.01 11.78
CA LYS A 18 15.87 -30.31 12.95
C LYS A 18 15.30 -28.95 12.52
N PRO A 19 14.10 -28.56 12.98
CA PRO A 19 13.43 -27.31 12.60
C PRO A 19 14.10 -26.02 13.12
N GLU A 20 15.27 -26.09 13.77
CA GLU A 20 15.93 -24.92 14.39
C GLU A 20 16.93 -24.17 13.48
N SER A 21 17.09 -24.55 12.20
CA SER A 21 18.12 -23.95 11.32
C SER A 21 17.61 -23.05 10.20
N ARG A 22 16.29 -23.06 9.92
CA ARG A 22 15.72 -22.25 8.83
C ARG A 22 15.30 -20.87 9.36
N PRO A 23 15.77 -19.76 8.76
CA PRO A 23 15.25 -18.44 9.08
C PRO A 23 13.73 -18.36 8.84
N SER A 24 13.00 -17.58 9.64
CA SER A 24 11.59 -17.31 9.40
C SER A 24 11.40 -16.58 8.07
N ILE A 25 10.26 -16.76 7.40
CA ILE A 25 9.98 -16.12 6.10
C ILE A 25 10.04 -14.60 6.22
N SER A 26 9.59 -14.09 7.36
CA SER A 26 9.69 -12.67 7.74
C SER A 26 11.13 -12.17 7.83
N ALA A 27 12.04 -12.97 8.38
CA ALA A 27 13.46 -12.61 8.47
C ALA A 27 14.12 -12.61 7.07
N GLU A 28 13.76 -13.57 6.22
CA GLU A 28 14.22 -13.64 4.84
C GLU A 28 13.73 -12.43 4.02
N ILE A 29 12.42 -12.13 4.06
CA ILE A 29 11.86 -10.93 3.41
C ILE A 29 12.60 -9.68 3.88
N ASN A 30 12.78 -9.48 5.18
CA ASN A 30 13.47 -8.29 5.72
C ASN A 30 14.94 -8.21 5.26
N LYS A 31 15.63 -9.35 5.17
CA LYS A 31 17.01 -9.41 4.68
C LYS A 31 17.09 -9.00 3.21
N GLU A 32 16.25 -9.59 2.38
CA GLU A 32 16.30 -9.45 0.91
C GLU A 32 15.68 -8.14 0.40
N THR A 33 14.83 -7.49 1.21
CA THR A 33 14.18 -6.21 0.84
C THR A 33 14.82 -4.98 1.48
N ARG A 34 15.87 -5.14 2.31
CA ARG A 34 16.47 -4.06 3.10
C ARG A 34 16.85 -2.83 2.27
N LYS A 35 17.50 -3.03 1.12
CA LYS A 35 17.92 -1.93 0.23
C LYS A 35 16.71 -1.18 -0.33
N HIS A 36 15.72 -1.92 -0.83
CA HIS A 36 14.48 -1.34 -1.34
C HIS A 36 13.72 -0.57 -0.26
N HIS A 37 13.63 -1.10 0.96
CA HIS A 37 13.02 -0.41 2.10
C HIS A 37 13.74 0.91 2.41
N THR A 38 15.08 0.92 2.47
CA THR A 38 15.86 2.15 2.70
C THR A 38 15.60 3.19 1.61
N GLU A 39 15.56 2.76 0.35
CA GLU A 39 15.28 3.64 -0.78
C GLU A 39 13.85 4.21 -0.74
N LEU A 40 12.84 3.34 -0.61
CA LEU A 40 11.45 3.75 -0.53
C LEU A 40 11.21 4.69 0.65
N ASN A 41 11.78 4.40 1.82
CA ASN A 41 11.65 5.26 3.00
C ASN A 41 12.24 6.65 2.75
N ARG A 42 13.42 6.74 2.12
CA ARG A 42 14.01 8.03 1.71
C ARG A 42 13.08 8.79 0.77
N LEU A 43 12.56 8.11 -0.26
CA LEU A 43 11.63 8.72 -1.21
C LEU A 43 10.36 9.24 -0.51
N ILE A 44 9.73 8.45 0.36
CA ILE A 44 8.53 8.86 1.09
C ILE A 44 8.82 10.07 2.00
N ILE A 45 9.93 10.04 2.76
CA ILE A 45 10.31 11.16 3.64
C ILE A 45 10.53 12.44 2.84
N ASP A 46 11.20 12.37 1.70
CA ASP A 46 11.47 13.53 0.85
C ASP A 46 10.18 14.14 0.26
N ARG A 47 9.15 13.32 -0.01
CA ARG A 47 7.91 13.77 -0.68
C ARG A 47 6.79 14.10 0.29
N LEU A 48 6.76 13.53 1.48
CA LEU A 48 5.67 13.72 2.45
C LEU A 48 5.39 15.22 2.74
N PRO A 49 6.39 16.09 2.96
CA PRO A 49 6.15 17.52 3.17
C PRO A 49 5.47 18.21 1.99
N LEU A 50 5.66 17.74 0.76
CA LEU A 50 5.04 18.33 -0.44
C LEU A 50 3.52 18.18 -0.46
N GLY A 51 3.00 17.18 0.25
CA GLY A 51 1.56 16.92 0.40
C GLY A 51 0.92 17.58 1.63
N LEU A 52 1.69 18.33 2.43
CA LEU A 52 1.27 18.90 3.71
C LEU A 52 1.48 20.43 3.76
N PRO A 53 0.87 21.14 4.72
CA PRO A 53 1.18 22.55 4.94
C PRO A 53 2.65 22.76 5.37
N PRO A 54 3.32 23.86 4.96
CA PRO A 54 2.79 24.96 4.15
C PRO A 54 2.79 24.73 2.62
N GLN A 55 3.35 23.61 2.13
CA GLN A 55 3.52 23.35 0.69
C GLN A 55 2.19 23.06 -0.02
N ALA A 56 1.24 22.44 0.67
CA ALA A 56 -0.11 22.16 0.18
C ALA A 56 -1.17 22.81 1.08
N ALA A 57 -2.10 23.53 0.46
CA ALA A 57 -3.22 24.18 1.17
C ALA A 57 -4.39 23.21 1.47
N THR A 58 -4.46 22.08 0.77
CA THR A 58 -5.52 21.07 0.93
C THR A 58 -4.94 19.66 0.81
N PRO A 59 -5.62 18.63 1.35
CA PRO A 59 -5.13 17.24 1.29
C PRO A 59 -5.21 16.60 -0.10
N HIS A 60 -5.57 17.34 -1.15
CA HIS A 60 -5.81 16.76 -2.48
C HIS A 60 -4.60 16.03 -3.06
N ILE A 61 -3.41 16.64 -2.99
CA ILE A 61 -2.17 16.05 -3.55
C ILE A 61 -1.78 14.80 -2.76
N LEU A 62 -1.77 14.90 -1.43
CA LEU A 62 -1.50 13.75 -0.57
C LEU A 62 -2.52 12.62 -0.79
N GLY A 63 -3.80 12.97 -0.94
CA GLY A 63 -4.85 12.02 -1.26
C GLY A 63 -4.59 11.25 -2.55
N GLN A 64 -4.01 11.89 -3.59
CA GLN A 64 -3.61 11.18 -4.81
C GLN A 64 -2.50 10.17 -4.54
N GLY A 65 -1.54 10.51 -3.67
CA GLY A 65 -0.55 9.55 -3.18
C GLY A 65 -1.19 8.37 -2.45
N ILE A 66 -2.02 8.65 -1.45
CA ILE A 66 -2.75 7.63 -0.67
C ILE A 66 -3.58 6.72 -1.59
N ALA A 67 -4.33 7.30 -2.53
CA ALA A 67 -5.15 6.54 -3.48
C ALA A 67 -4.32 5.62 -4.40
N THR A 68 -3.07 5.99 -4.69
CA THR A 68 -2.16 5.17 -5.49
C THR A 68 -1.74 3.92 -4.73
N PHE A 69 -1.27 4.09 -3.49
CA PHE A 69 -0.88 2.98 -2.62
C PHE A 69 -2.08 2.14 -2.14
N ALA A 70 -3.26 2.75 -2.01
CA ALA A 70 -4.48 2.06 -1.61
C ALA A 70 -4.82 0.89 -2.55
N ARG A 71 -4.46 0.98 -3.82
CA ARG A 71 -4.68 -0.10 -4.81
C ARG A 71 -4.00 -1.41 -4.46
N ILE A 72 -2.88 -1.35 -3.76
CA ILE A 72 -2.17 -2.55 -3.29
C ILE A 72 -3.06 -3.25 -2.27
N PHE A 73 -3.54 -2.53 -1.25
CA PHE A 73 -4.48 -3.05 -0.25
C PHE A 73 -5.76 -3.59 -0.88
N LEU A 74 -6.38 -2.83 -1.80
CA LEU A 74 -7.57 -3.26 -2.52
C LEU A 74 -7.34 -4.58 -3.29
N GLY A 75 -6.16 -4.75 -3.89
CA GLY A 75 -5.78 -5.95 -4.61
C GLY A 75 -5.72 -7.18 -3.70
N PHE A 76 -4.75 -7.20 -2.78
CA PHE A 76 -4.51 -8.41 -1.98
C PHE A 76 -5.60 -8.66 -0.93
N GLU A 77 -6.18 -7.62 -0.31
CA GLU A 77 -7.22 -7.82 0.70
C GLU A 77 -8.53 -8.34 0.07
N SER A 78 -8.79 -8.07 -1.22
CA SER A 78 -9.94 -8.64 -1.92
C SER A 78 -9.84 -10.17 -2.03
N VAL A 79 -8.68 -10.69 -2.44
CA VAL A 79 -8.45 -12.14 -2.51
C VAL A 79 -8.43 -12.75 -1.12
N TRP A 80 -7.85 -12.06 -0.13
CA TRP A 80 -7.89 -12.53 1.25
C TRP A 80 -9.31 -12.68 1.77
N GLN A 81 -10.19 -11.72 1.47
CA GLN A 81 -11.60 -11.81 1.83
C GLN A 81 -12.29 -12.99 1.13
N GLU A 82 -11.99 -13.24 -0.15
CA GLU A 82 -12.51 -14.41 -0.86
C GLU A 82 -12.05 -15.73 -0.21
N ILE A 83 -10.82 -15.80 0.32
CA ILE A 83 -10.29 -16.95 1.06
C ILE A 83 -11.03 -17.14 2.39
N GLU A 84 -11.14 -16.08 3.20
CA GLU A 84 -11.84 -16.10 4.50
C GLU A 84 -13.33 -16.47 4.35
N ASP A 85 -13.97 -15.99 3.29
CA ASP A 85 -15.38 -16.28 2.97
C ASP A 85 -15.58 -17.71 2.42
N GLY A 86 -14.50 -18.48 2.19
CA GLY A 86 -14.56 -19.79 1.55
C GLY A 86 -14.95 -19.78 0.08
N LYS A 87 -14.81 -18.63 -0.60
CA LYS A 87 -15.18 -18.41 -2.01
C LYS A 87 -14.01 -18.61 -2.98
N HIS A 88 -12.78 -18.62 -2.47
CA HIS A 88 -11.59 -18.82 -3.29
C HIS A 88 -11.57 -20.23 -3.92
N ARG A 89 -10.96 -20.36 -5.11
CA ARG A 89 -10.98 -21.59 -5.91
C ARG A 89 -10.34 -22.82 -5.22
N LEU A 90 -9.49 -22.56 -4.22
CA LEU A 90 -8.80 -23.56 -3.40
C LEU A 90 -9.38 -23.69 -1.99
N SER A 91 -10.50 -23.03 -1.67
CA SER A 91 -11.16 -23.14 -0.35
C SER A 91 -11.97 -24.43 -0.19
N LYS A 92 -12.14 -25.22 -1.26
CA LYS A 92 -12.79 -26.53 -1.21
C LYS A 92 -11.72 -27.61 -1.32
N TYR A 93 -11.81 -28.61 -0.45
CA TYR A 93 -10.86 -29.70 -0.44
C TYR A 93 -10.92 -30.49 -1.75
N ASP A 94 -9.75 -30.65 -2.37
CA ASP A 94 -9.50 -31.49 -3.53
C ASP A 94 -8.25 -32.33 -3.21
N PRO A 95 -8.34 -33.68 -3.16
CA PRO A 95 -7.19 -34.54 -2.88
C PRO A 95 -5.99 -34.30 -3.81
N MET A 96 -6.22 -33.83 -5.04
CA MET A 96 -5.16 -33.54 -6.01
C MET A 96 -4.47 -32.19 -5.75
N LYS A 97 -5.02 -31.38 -4.83
CA LYS A 97 -4.53 -30.06 -4.43
C LYS A 97 -4.50 -29.91 -2.91
N ALA A 98 -4.20 -31.00 -2.21
CA ALA A 98 -4.25 -31.04 -0.76
C ALA A 98 -3.30 -30.01 -0.14
N HIS A 99 -2.09 -29.88 -0.68
CA HIS A 99 -1.10 -28.90 -0.25
C HIS A 99 -1.61 -27.46 -0.38
N GLU A 100 -2.11 -27.09 -1.56
CA GLU A 100 -2.61 -25.74 -1.80
C GLU A 100 -3.87 -25.43 -0.98
N TYR A 101 -4.70 -26.44 -0.72
CA TYR A 101 -5.83 -26.35 0.20
C TYR A 101 -5.36 -26.07 1.64
N ASP A 102 -4.33 -26.77 2.11
CA ASP A 102 -3.78 -26.59 3.47
C ASP A 102 -3.19 -25.18 3.64
N VAL A 103 -2.43 -24.71 2.64
CA VAL A 103 -1.92 -23.33 2.60
C VAL A 103 -3.06 -22.32 2.65
N VAL A 104 -4.06 -22.44 1.77
CA VAL A 104 -5.20 -21.51 1.73
C VAL A 104 -6.02 -21.53 3.01
N SER A 105 -6.21 -22.71 3.60
CA SER A 105 -6.89 -22.85 4.89
C SER A 105 -6.10 -22.14 5.99
N SER A 106 -4.78 -22.27 6.02
CA SER A 106 -3.93 -21.52 6.97
C SER A 106 -4.02 -20.00 6.75
N LEU A 107 -3.97 -19.54 5.49
CA LEU A 107 -4.11 -18.12 5.15
C LEU A 107 -5.45 -17.52 5.56
N ALA A 108 -6.54 -18.31 5.54
CA ALA A 108 -7.85 -17.87 6.02
C ALA A 108 -7.82 -17.47 7.51
N PHE A 109 -6.95 -18.09 8.30
CA PHE A 109 -6.78 -17.76 9.71
C PHE A 109 -5.62 -16.78 9.95
N LEU A 110 -4.78 -16.48 8.96
CA LEU A 110 -3.60 -15.65 9.16
C LEU A 110 -3.92 -14.20 9.58
N ARG A 111 -5.04 -13.61 9.15
CA ARG A 111 -5.37 -12.19 9.40
C ARG A 111 -6.05 -11.99 10.77
N PRO A 112 -5.43 -11.22 11.70
CA PRO A 112 -6.11 -10.76 12.91
C PRO A 112 -7.32 -9.87 12.60
N VAL A 113 -8.33 -9.94 13.47
CA VAL A 113 -9.49 -9.05 13.40
C VAL A 113 -9.04 -7.61 13.55
N GLY A 114 -9.58 -6.74 12.70
CA GLY A 114 -9.23 -5.32 12.72
C GLY A 114 -7.93 -4.97 11.99
N LEU A 115 -7.19 -5.91 11.41
CA LEU A 115 -5.98 -5.62 10.64
C LEU A 115 -6.26 -4.98 9.26
N ALA A 116 -7.35 -5.38 8.60
CA ALA A 116 -7.72 -4.92 7.26
C ALA A 116 -7.80 -3.39 7.13
N ARG A 117 -7.30 -2.83 6.02
CA ARG A 117 -7.20 -1.38 5.78
C ARG A 117 -8.14 -0.85 4.70
N THR A 118 -8.65 -1.71 3.82
CA THR A 118 -9.47 -1.31 2.66
C THR A 118 -10.62 -0.38 3.03
N GLU A 119 -11.42 -0.73 4.04
CA GLU A 119 -12.56 0.09 4.44
C GLU A 119 -12.15 1.45 5.02
N ARG A 120 -11.04 1.50 5.76
CA ARG A 120 -10.48 2.76 6.27
C ARG A 120 -9.97 3.64 5.13
N LEU A 121 -9.21 3.08 4.21
CA LEU A 121 -8.72 3.76 3.02
C LEU A 121 -9.87 4.33 2.19
N ARG A 122 -10.95 3.58 1.97
CA ARG A 122 -12.14 4.06 1.26
C ARG A 122 -12.78 5.25 1.97
N LYS A 123 -12.97 5.18 3.29
CA LYS A 123 -13.53 6.27 4.10
C LYS A 123 -12.63 7.52 4.11
N ASP A 124 -11.33 7.33 4.25
CA ASP A 124 -10.34 8.40 4.23
C ASP A 124 -10.33 9.12 2.87
N LEU A 125 -10.28 8.37 1.77
CA LEU A 125 -10.30 8.94 0.42
C LEU A 125 -11.62 9.65 0.09
N ALA A 126 -12.75 9.13 0.59
CA ALA A 126 -14.04 9.79 0.49
C ALA A 126 -14.04 11.14 1.24
N THR A 127 -13.49 11.16 2.45
CA THR A 127 -13.33 12.38 3.26
C THR A 127 -12.48 13.41 2.52
N ILE A 128 -11.32 13.03 1.98
CA ILE A 128 -10.45 13.95 1.23
C ILE A 128 -11.16 14.46 -0.02
N SER A 129 -11.90 13.59 -0.73
CA SER A 129 -12.66 14.00 -1.92
C SER A 129 -13.72 15.04 -1.59
N GLN A 130 -14.47 14.84 -0.49
CA GLN A 130 -15.43 15.80 0.01
C GLN A 130 -14.76 17.12 0.41
N ARG A 131 -13.65 17.06 1.15
CA ARG A 131 -12.88 18.23 1.61
C ARG A 131 -12.38 19.09 0.46
N THR A 132 -11.98 18.47 -0.63
CA THR A 132 -11.31 19.13 -1.76
C THR A 132 -12.27 19.49 -2.89
N GLY A 133 -13.52 19.03 -2.84
CA GLY A 133 -14.50 19.19 -3.93
C GLY A 133 -14.10 18.47 -5.22
N SER A 134 -13.10 17.59 -5.16
CA SER A 134 -12.59 16.85 -6.32
C SER A 134 -12.39 15.40 -5.96
N TYR A 135 -12.85 14.51 -6.84
CA TYR A 135 -12.66 13.07 -6.65
C TYR A 135 -11.17 12.73 -6.60
N VAL A 136 -10.74 12.10 -5.51
CA VAL A 136 -9.37 11.64 -5.31
C VAL A 136 -9.24 10.26 -5.92
N THR A 137 -8.73 10.22 -7.14
CA THR A 137 -8.42 8.99 -7.86
C THR A 137 -7.14 9.17 -8.65
N THR A 138 -6.47 8.07 -8.93
CA THR A 138 -5.26 8.04 -9.74
C THR A 138 -5.58 7.42 -11.09
N LYS A 139 -6.37 8.12 -11.93
CA LYS A 139 -6.69 7.62 -13.29
C LYS A 139 -5.43 7.24 -14.10
N SER A 140 -4.26 7.77 -13.75
CA SER A 140 -2.97 7.49 -14.41
C SER A 140 -1.97 6.68 -13.58
N ALA A 141 -1.62 7.09 -12.35
CA ALA A 141 -0.54 6.46 -11.58
C ALA A 141 -0.99 5.14 -10.93
N GLY A 142 -0.21 4.07 -11.05
CA GLY A 142 -0.51 2.73 -10.53
C GLY A 142 -1.67 2.06 -11.24
N LYS A 143 -1.89 2.34 -12.52
CA LYS A 143 -2.96 1.69 -13.30
C LYS A 143 -2.66 0.20 -13.47
N GLY A 144 -3.64 -0.65 -13.15
CA GLY A 144 -3.52 -2.10 -13.31
C GLY A 144 -2.83 -2.84 -12.15
N ILE A 145 -2.22 -2.14 -11.19
CA ILE A 145 -1.56 -2.79 -10.04
C ILE A 145 -2.53 -3.64 -9.22
N GLU A 146 -3.74 -3.12 -8.97
CA GLU A 146 -4.79 -3.83 -8.22
C GLU A 146 -5.18 -5.13 -8.92
N THR A 147 -5.47 -5.06 -10.22
CA THR A 147 -5.83 -6.22 -11.04
C THR A 147 -4.71 -7.26 -11.08
N ARG A 148 -3.47 -6.81 -11.33
CA ARG A 148 -2.30 -7.69 -11.36
C ARG A 148 -2.08 -8.40 -10.03
N ILE A 149 -2.12 -7.68 -8.92
CA ILE A 149 -1.95 -8.26 -7.57
C ILE A 149 -3.05 -9.28 -7.31
N ARG A 150 -4.30 -8.94 -7.63
CA ARG A 150 -5.43 -9.85 -7.46
C ARG A 150 -5.24 -11.14 -8.27
N GLU A 151 -4.84 -11.04 -9.53
CA GLU A 151 -4.57 -12.19 -10.41
C GLU A 151 -3.43 -13.05 -9.84
N GLN A 152 -2.30 -12.43 -9.51
CA GLN A 152 -1.13 -13.13 -8.96
C GLN A 152 -1.44 -13.88 -7.66
N VAL A 153 -2.15 -13.23 -6.72
CA VAL A 153 -2.48 -13.84 -5.42
C VAL A 153 -3.57 -14.90 -5.57
N ASN A 154 -4.54 -14.72 -6.46
CA ASN A 154 -5.56 -15.75 -6.74
C ASN A 154 -4.95 -17.00 -7.42
N GLU A 155 -3.94 -16.79 -8.27
CA GLU A 155 -3.21 -17.89 -8.89
C GLU A 155 -2.28 -18.59 -7.90
N ARG A 156 -1.59 -17.82 -7.06
CA ARG A 156 -0.56 -18.29 -6.12
C ARG A 156 -0.82 -17.72 -4.72
N PRO A 157 -1.70 -18.35 -3.92
CA PRO A 157 -2.17 -17.77 -2.66
C PRO A 157 -1.09 -17.50 -1.62
N TRP A 158 -0.01 -18.28 -1.60
CA TRP A 158 1.12 -18.05 -0.68
C TRP A 158 1.76 -16.66 -0.85
N LEU A 159 1.68 -16.05 -2.05
CA LEU A 159 2.17 -14.68 -2.29
C LEU A 159 1.48 -13.64 -1.41
N LEU A 160 0.29 -13.93 -0.91
CA LEU A 160 -0.42 -13.11 0.06
C LEU A 160 0.45 -12.78 1.29
N VAL A 161 1.33 -13.70 1.71
CA VAL A 161 2.30 -13.48 2.80
C VAL A 161 3.21 -12.30 2.49
N ALA A 162 3.69 -12.17 1.25
CA ALA A 162 4.57 -11.08 0.83
C ALA A 162 3.86 -9.72 0.95
N TYR A 163 2.67 -9.59 0.35
CA TYR A 163 1.88 -8.37 0.39
C TYR A 163 1.45 -8.00 1.81
N ALA A 164 0.98 -8.99 2.58
CA ALA A 164 0.58 -8.81 3.97
C ALA A 164 1.74 -8.31 4.83
N TRP A 165 2.89 -9.01 4.77
CA TRP A 165 4.06 -8.68 5.55
C TRP A 165 4.55 -7.27 5.23
N VAL A 166 4.81 -6.97 3.96
CA VAL A 166 5.36 -5.67 3.54
C VAL A 166 4.40 -4.53 3.89
N MET A 167 3.12 -4.65 3.52
CA MET A 167 2.18 -3.54 3.67
C MET A 167 1.75 -3.31 5.12
N TYR A 168 1.47 -4.35 5.91
CA TYR A 168 1.08 -4.17 7.30
C TYR A 168 2.27 -3.81 8.20
N MET A 169 3.45 -4.41 8.01
CA MET A 169 4.63 -4.04 8.80
C MET A 169 5.06 -2.60 8.55
N ALA A 170 4.84 -2.07 7.33
CA ALA A 170 5.05 -0.66 7.04
C ALA A 170 4.15 0.23 7.90
N ILE A 171 2.88 -0.13 8.11
CA ILE A 171 1.95 0.64 8.97
C ILE A 171 2.38 0.56 10.44
N PHE A 172 2.67 -0.64 10.95
CA PHE A 172 3.10 -0.81 12.34
C PHE A 172 4.44 -0.13 12.65
N SER A 173 5.34 0.00 11.67
CA SER A 173 6.68 0.55 11.91
C SER A 173 6.75 2.02 11.50
N GLY A 174 6.93 2.31 10.22
CA GLY A 174 7.05 3.68 9.71
C GLY A 174 5.73 4.45 9.70
N GLY A 175 4.60 3.76 9.64
CA GLY A 175 3.27 4.36 9.58
C GLY A 175 2.92 5.20 10.80
N ARG A 176 3.41 4.84 12.00
CA ARG A 176 3.25 5.66 13.20
C ARG A 176 3.91 7.03 13.07
N TRP A 177 5.13 7.07 12.55
CA TRP A 177 5.84 8.33 12.30
C TRP A 177 5.12 9.15 11.23
N ILE A 178 4.73 8.53 10.11
CA ILE A 178 3.95 9.20 9.04
C ILE A 178 2.67 9.79 9.63
N ARG A 179 1.90 9.00 10.40
CA ARG A 179 0.65 9.43 11.03
C ARG A 179 0.85 10.66 11.93
N GLN A 180 1.95 10.71 12.69
CA GLN A 180 2.28 11.89 13.49
C GLN A 180 2.53 13.12 12.61
N GLN A 181 3.25 12.98 11.49
CA GLN A 181 3.44 14.08 10.54
C GLN A 181 2.11 14.55 9.94
N LEU A 182 1.22 13.62 9.59
CA LEU A 182 -0.11 13.92 9.04
C LEU A 182 -1.00 14.66 10.06
N ALA A 183 -0.93 14.27 11.34
CA ALA A 183 -1.67 14.91 12.41
C ALA A 183 -1.23 16.36 12.67
N GLN A 184 0.04 16.70 12.42
CA GLN A 184 0.56 18.06 12.58
C GLN A 184 -0.06 19.07 11.62
N ALA A 185 -0.61 18.63 10.48
CA ALA A 185 -1.36 19.50 9.57
C ALA A 185 -2.64 20.07 10.20
N GLY A 186 -3.15 19.42 11.26
CA GLY A 186 -4.30 19.86 12.03
C GLY A 186 -5.65 19.61 11.35
N PRO A 187 -6.76 19.65 12.12
CA PRO A 187 -8.08 19.29 11.61
C PRO A 187 -8.57 20.20 10.48
N GLY A 188 -8.22 21.49 10.50
CA GLY A 188 -8.63 22.42 9.43
C GLY A 188 -8.09 22.06 8.04
N PHE A 189 -6.92 21.44 7.96
CA PHE A 189 -6.39 20.90 6.71
C PHE A 189 -7.28 19.77 6.18
N TRP A 190 -7.58 18.79 7.05
CA TRP A 190 -8.28 17.56 6.70
C TRP A 190 -9.79 17.73 6.50
N THR A 191 -10.46 18.49 7.36
CA THR A 191 -11.93 18.61 7.38
C THR A 191 -12.45 19.95 6.88
N GLY A 192 -11.60 20.98 6.83
CA GLY A 192 -12.01 22.34 6.44
C GLY A 192 -12.81 23.05 7.52
N ALA A 193 -13.04 22.43 8.67
CA ALA A 193 -13.63 23.09 9.82
C ALA A 193 -12.73 24.24 10.26
N LYS A 194 -13.30 25.45 10.33
CA LYS A 194 -12.61 26.57 10.98
C LYS A 194 -12.43 26.18 12.44
N HIS A 195 -11.23 26.42 12.95
CA HIS A 195 -10.91 26.22 14.35
C HIS A 195 -11.84 27.16 15.14
N ASP A 196 -12.96 26.65 15.66
CA ASP A 196 -13.66 27.39 16.69
C ASP A 196 -12.67 27.50 17.85
N ALA A 197 -12.47 28.76 18.24
CA ALA A 197 -11.48 29.18 19.20
C ALA A 197 -11.77 28.59 20.57
N ILE A 198 -11.21 27.41 20.88
CA ILE A 198 -11.00 26.99 22.27
C ILE A 198 -9.63 26.32 22.32
N GLY A 199 -8.74 26.91 23.11
CA GLY A 199 -7.42 26.38 23.47
C GLY A 199 -7.52 25.13 24.34
N GLU A 200 -8.25 24.13 23.89
CA GLU A 200 -8.24 22.81 24.51
C GLU A 200 -7.05 22.04 23.97
N LYS A 201 -6.19 21.58 24.87
CA LYS A 201 -5.25 20.48 24.63
C LYS A 201 -6.07 19.28 24.15
N GLN A 202 -6.35 19.19 22.84
CA GLN A 202 -6.79 17.94 22.25
C GLN A 202 -5.74 16.91 22.61
N SER A 203 -6.16 15.82 23.27
CA SER A 203 -5.29 14.71 23.57
C SER A 203 -4.61 14.25 22.29
N GLU A 204 -3.35 13.79 22.38
CA GLU A 204 -2.63 13.26 21.21
C GLU A 204 -3.47 12.20 20.49
N THR A 205 -4.21 11.37 21.22
CA THR A 205 -5.16 10.40 20.70
C THR A 205 -6.19 11.02 19.74
N LYS A 206 -6.87 12.11 20.14
CA LYS A 206 -7.86 12.78 19.29
C LYS A 206 -7.26 13.38 18.01
N LYS A 207 -5.96 13.71 18.01
CA LYS A 207 -5.25 14.21 16.82
C LYS A 207 -4.91 13.11 15.83
N LEU A 208 -4.74 11.87 16.30
CA LEU A 208 -4.41 10.71 15.46
C LEU A 208 -5.66 10.04 14.85
N GLU A 209 -6.85 10.43 15.30
CA GLU A 209 -8.15 9.93 14.83
C GLU A 209 -8.83 10.84 13.78
N ILE A 210 -8.11 11.84 13.26
CA ILE A 210 -8.65 12.76 12.25
C ILE A 210 -8.97 11.98 10.95
N PRO A 211 -10.20 12.12 10.40
CA PRO A 211 -10.56 11.51 9.12
C PRO A 211 -9.65 11.95 7.97
N GLY A 212 -9.26 11.01 7.11
CA GLY A 212 -8.39 11.27 5.94
C GLY A 212 -7.07 10.48 5.97
N PHE A 213 -6.69 9.95 7.13
CA PHE A 213 -5.52 9.08 7.27
C PHE A 213 -5.69 8.01 8.37
N THR A 214 -6.93 7.70 8.73
CA THR A 214 -7.29 6.71 9.75
C THR A 214 -6.82 5.29 9.41
N PHE A 215 -6.50 4.98 8.15
CA PHE A 215 -5.90 3.70 7.76
C PHE A 215 -4.57 3.41 8.46
N LEU A 216 -3.86 4.44 8.94
CA LEU A 216 -2.63 4.30 9.74
C LEU A 216 -2.89 4.05 11.23
N SER A 217 -4.15 4.00 11.65
CA SER A 217 -4.56 3.80 13.05
C SER A 217 -5.26 2.46 13.23
N PHE A 218 -5.05 1.84 14.40
CA PHE A 218 -5.74 0.63 14.81
C PHE A 218 -6.68 0.95 15.98
N ASP A 219 -7.86 0.32 16.00
CA ASP A 219 -8.82 0.47 17.10
C ASP A 219 -8.38 -0.46 18.23
N SER A 220 -7.35 -0.03 18.96
CA SER A 220 -6.65 -0.85 19.93
C SER A 220 -5.96 0.04 20.95
N GLU A 221 -5.92 -0.39 22.21
CA GLU A 221 -5.28 0.38 23.28
C GLU A 221 -3.76 0.47 23.11
N GLN A 222 -3.16 -0.50 22.40
CA GLN A 222 -1.72 -0.57 22.15
C GLN A 222 -1.35 -0.23 20.69
N ASP A 223 -2.22 0.50 19.99
CA ASP A 223 -1.99 0.98 18.62
C ASP A 223 -1.58 -0.15 17.63
N GLY A 224 -2.20 -1.32 17.82
CA GLY A 224 -2.07 -2.50 16.99
C GLY A 224 -0.87 -3.40 17.28
N GLU A 225 -0.08 -3.16 18.35
CA GLU A 225 1.03 -4.06 18.70
C GLU A 225 0.55 -5.48 19.03
N GLU A 226 -0.64 -5.65 19.60
CA GLU A 226 -1.28 -6.94 19.82
C GLU A 226 -1.63 -7.65 18.49
N MET A 227 -2.20 -6.92 17.51
CA MET A 227 -2.51 -7.47 16.19
C MET A 227 -1.24 -7.86 15.45
N LYS A 228 -0.17 -7.06 15.58
CA LYS A 228 1.13 -7.37 15.01
C LYS A 228 1.75 -8.62 15.61
N ALA A 229 1.68 -8.77 16.94
CA ALA A 229 2.17 -9.96 17.63
C ALA A 229 1.37 -11.20 17.21
N GLU A 230 0.05 -11.09 17.15
CA GLU A 230 -0.83 -12.16 16.71
C GLU A 230 -0.57 -12.56 15.24
N PHE A 231 -0.47 -11.59 14.34
CA PHE A 231 -0.13 -11.85 12.93
C PHE A 231 1.21 -12.59 12.79
N LYS A 232 2.24 -12.19 13.55
CA LYS A 232 3.55 -12.87 13.55
C LYS A 232 3.45 -14.30 14.08
N SER A 233 2.67 -14.51 15.14
CA SER A 233 2.44 -15.85 15.70
C SER A 233 1.77 -16.77 14.68
N ARG A 234 0.67 -16.31 14.06
CA ARG A 234 -0.06 -17.09 13.04
C ARG A 234 0.77 -17.32 11.78
N LEU A 235 1.63 -16.36 11.41
CA LEU A 235 2.57 -16.53 10.29
C LEU A 235 3.61 -17.62 10.57
N ALA A 236 4.07 -17.77 11.81
CA ALA A 236 5.01 -18.84 12.18
C ALA A 236 4.39 -20.24 11.99
N GLU A 237 3.07 -20.37 12.15
CA GLU A 237 2.35 -21.61 11.85
C GLU A 237 2.17 -21.81 10.34
N THR A 238 1.84 -20.73 9.61
CA THR A 238 1.64 -20.76 8.15
C THR A 238 2.94 -21.09 7.42
N GLU A 239 4.08 -20.53 7.85
CA GLU A 239 5.35 -20.64 7.12
C GLU A 239 5.94 -22.05 7.11
N VAL A 240 5.48 -22.93 8.01
CA VAL A 240 5.85 -24.34 8.08
C VAL A 240 5.22 -25.15 6.94
N LEU A 241 4.09 -24.68 6.42
CA LEU A 241 3.42 -25.32 5.28
C LEU A 241 4.08 -24.97 3.95
N LEU A 242 4.82 -23.86 3.87
CA LEU A 242 5.37 -23.39 2.61
C LEU A 242 6.57 -24.24 2.16
N THR A 243 6.52 -24.70 0.92
CA THR A 243 7.65 -25.35 0.24
C THR A 243 8.81 -24.36 0.00
N ASP A 244 9.98 -24.88 -0.36
CA ASP A 244 11.14 -24.05 -0.68
C ASP A 244 10.89 -23.12 -1.87
N ASP A 245 10.21 -23.63 -2.90
CA ASP A 245 9.85 -22.86 -4.09
C ASP A 245 8.84 -21.75 -3.75
N GLU A 246 7.78 -22.06 -2.99
CA GLU A 246 6.79 -21.06 -2.57
C GLU A 246 7.41 -19.95 -1.71
N ARG A 247 8.37 -20.29 -0.85
CA ARG A 247 9.09 -19.29 -0.04
C ARG A 247 9.96 -18.39 -0.89
N GLN A 248 10.65 -18.97 -1.88
CA GLN A 248 11.42 -18.19 -2.84
C GLN A 248 10.50 -17.23 -3.62
N GLU A 249 9.34 -17.69 -4.06
CA GLU A 249 8.35 -16.83 -4.72
C GLU A 249 7.78 -15.74 -3.80
N VAL A 250 7.56 -16.02 -2.51
CA VAL A 250 7.16 -15.00 -1.51
C VAL A 250 8.23 -13.91 -1.38
N ILE A 251 9.50 -14.29 -1.34
CA ILE A 251 10.62 -13.33 -1.26
C ILE A 251 10.69 -12.46 -2.52
N GLU A 252 10.60 -13.08 -3.69
CA GLU A 252 10.60 -12.38 -4.98
C GLU A 252 9.40 -11.44 -5.12
N ALA A 253 8.20 -11.87 -4.71
CA ALA A 253 7.02 -11.03 -4.69
C ALA A 253 7.16 -9.85 -3.72
N ALA A 254 7.83 -10.03 -2.58
CA ALA A 254 8.11 -8.93 -1.66
C ALA A 254 9.08 -7.91 -2.27
N GLN A 255 10.13 -8.36 -2.97
CA GLN A 255 11.04 -7.47 -3.72
C GLN A 255 10.30 -6.71 -4.82
N GLY A 256 9.54 -7.42 -5.66
CA GLY A 256 8.74 -6.82 -6.73
C GLY A 256 7.69 -5.81 -6.22
N LEU A 257 7.10 -6.06 -5.05
CA LEU A 257 6.19 -5.11 -4.41
C LEU A 257 6.90 -3.82 -3.97
N PHE A 258 8.14 -3.91 -3.47
CA PHE A 258 8.91 -2.70 -3.17
C PHE A 258 9.27 -1.93 -4.44
N ASP A 259 9.67 -2.62 -5.52
CA ASP A 259 9.93 -2.01 -6.82
C ASP A 259 8.68 -1.30 -7.36
N ASP A 260 7.52 -1.94 -7.25
CA ASP A 260 6.23 -1.33 -7.55
C ASP A 260 6.05 -0.05 -6.72
N CYS A 261 6.23 -0.10 -5.40
CA CYS A 261 6.08 1.06 -4.53
C CYS A 261 7.03 2.22 -4.90
N ILE A 262 8.29 1.92 -5.23
CA ILE A 262 9.27 2.91 -5.69
C ILE A 262 8.81 3.52 -7.03
N GLY A 263 8.40 2.67 -7.97
CA GLY A 263 7.84 3.09 -9.25
C GLY A 263 6.62 4.01 -9.11
N LEU A 264 5.71 3.68 -8.19
CA LEU A 264 4.54 4.52 -7.89
C LEU A 264 4.93 5.93 -7.42
N VAL A 265 5.98 6.07 -6.59
CA VAL A 265 6.46 7.39 -6.17
C VAL A 265 6.98 8.18 -7.37
N HIS A 266 7.74 7.55 -8.28
CA HIS A 266 8.23 8.21 -9.48
C HIS A 266 7.10 8.58 -10.46
N GLU A 267 6.08 7.74 -10.61
CA GLU A 267 4.90 8.07 -11.39
C GLU A 267 4.15 9.28 -10.82
N LEU A 268 4.02 9.36 -9.49
CA LEU A 268 3.44 10.50 -8.80
C LEU A 268 4.25 11.78 -9.04
N ASP A 269 5.58 11.71 -8.95
CA ASP A 269 6.48 12.84 -9.27
C ASP A 269 6.20 13.35 -10.70
N MET A 270 6.06 12.46 -11.69
CA MET A 270 5.72 12.84 -13.06
C MET A 270 4.32 13.47 -13.18
N VAL A 271 3.31 12.94 -12.49
CA VAL A 271 1.94 13.48 -12.52
C VAL A 271 1.92 14.90 -11.94
N VAL A 272 2.59 15.12 -10.81
CA VAL A 272 2.68 16.44 -10.16
C VAL A 272 3.45 17.42 -11.05
N ALA A 273 4.58 17.01 -11.64
CA ALA A 273 5.37 17.85 -12.54
C ALA A 273 4.57 18.29 -13.79
N LYS A 274 3.85 17.36 -14.43
CA LYS A 274 2.98 17.66 -15.58
C LYS A 274 1.89 18.67 -15.23
N LYS A 275 1.21 18.50 -14.08
CA LYS A 275 0.20 19.46 -13.60
C LYS A 275 0.79 20.85 -13.37
N LYS A 276 1.97 20.93 -12.73
CA LYS A 276 2.65 22.20 -12.48
C LYS A 276 3.03 22.91 -13.77
N MET A 277 3.58 22.20 -14.76
CA MET A 277 3.87 22.80 -16.08
C MET A 277 2.60 23.30 -16.76
N ALA A 278 1.52 22.51 -16.79
CA ALA A 278 0.26 22.92 -17.39
C ALA A 278 -0.32 24.20 -16.74
N SER A 279 -0.23 24.32 -15.41
CA SER A 279 -0.70 25.52 -14.69
C SER A 279 0.10 26.80 -15.00
N ILE A 280 1.33 26.68 -15.50
CA ILE A 280 2.17 27.83 -15.86
C ILE A 280 2.02 28.16 -17.35
N VAL A 281 2.08 27.13 -18.21
CA VAL A 281 2.06 27.29 -19.66
C VAL A 281 0.69 27.76 -20.15
N LEU A 282 -0.41 27.22 -19.64
CA LEU A 282 -1.74 27.54 -20.15
C LEU A 282 -2.10 29.03 -19.96
N PRO A 283 -1.92 29.66 -18.78
CA PRO A 283 -2.12 31.10 -18.63
C PRO A 283 -1.19 31.93 -19.50
N ALA A 284 0.07 31.52 -19.67
CA ALA A 284 1.02 32.23 -20.52
C ALA A 284 0.61 32.19 -22.01
N VAL A 285 0.14 31.04 -22.50
CA VAL A 285 -0.41 30.89 -23.85
C VAL A 285 -1.67 31.74 -24.02
N VAL A 286 -2.59 31.73 -23.05
CA VAL A 286 -3.79 32.58 -23.11
C VAL A 286 -3.42 34.07 -23.12
N LEU A 287 -2.49 34.49 -22.26
CA LEU A 287 -2.03 35.88 -22.21
C LEU A 287 -1.36 36.31 -23.53
N THR A 288 -0.51 35.46 -24.11
CA THR A 288 0.15 35.76 -25.39
C THR A 288 -0.85 35.84 -26.54
N LEU A 289 -1.85 34.95 -26.58
CA LEU A 289 -2.93 35.02 -27.57
C LEU A 289 -3.79 36.29 -27.40
N LEU A 290 -4.10 36.68 -26.16
CA LEU A 290 -4.82 37.93 -25.89
C LEU A 290 -4.02 39.16 -26.32
N LEU A 291 -2.71 39.20 -26.03
CA LEU A 291 -1.84 40.29 -26.46
C LEU A 291 -1.70 40.35 -27.99
N ALA A 292 -1.61 39.20 -28.66
CA ALA A 292 -1.59 39.12 -30.11
C ALA A 292 -2.91 39.62 -30.72
N LEU A 293 -4.05 39.22 -30.15
CA LEU A 293 -5.38 39.69 -30.57
C LEU A 293 -5.52 41.20 -30.38
N MET A 294 -5.14 41.73 -29.21
CA MET A 294 -5.16 43.17 -28.93
C MET A 294 -4.27 43.95 -29.91
N SER A 295 -3.09 43.43 -30.24
CA SER A 295 -2.17 44.05 -31.21
C SER A 295 -2.75 44.04 -32.62
N LEU A 296 -3.42 42.95 -33.02
CA LEU A 296 -4.08 42.82 -34.30
C LEU A 296 -5.29 43.76 -34.42
N LEU A 297 -6.10 43.87 -33.36
CA LEU A 297 -7.22 44.82 -33.30
C LEU A 297 -6.72 46.27 -33.36
N TYR A 298 -5.66 46.60 -32.61
CA TYR A 298 -5.03 47.92 -32.67
C TYR A 298 -4.49 48.25 -34.07
N TRP A 299 -3.83 47.28 -34.73
CA TRP A 299 -3.38 47.43 -36.10
C TRP A 299 -4.54 47.63 -37.08
N ALA A 300 -5.60 46.83 -36.97
CA ALA A 300 -6.77 46.92 -37.83
C ALA A 300 -7.52 48.25 -37.67
N ASP A 301 -7.65 48.77 -36.44
CA ASP A 301 -8.23 50.09 -36.17
C ASP A 301 -7.38 51.21 -36.81
N ARG A 302 -6.06 51.18 -36.60
CA ARG A 302 -5.13 52.16 -37.17
C ARG A 302 -5.17 52.21 -38.69
N HIS A 303 -5.43 51.08 -39.35
CA HIS A 303 -5.54 50.97 -40.80
C HIS A 303 -6.97 51.10 -41.33
N GLY A 304 -7.94 51.46 -40.49
CA GLY A 304 -9.32 51.75 -40.90
C GLY A 304 -10.15 50.52 -41.27
N LEU A 305 -9.68 49.31 -40.96
CA LEU A 305 -10.36 48.04 -41.26
C LEU A 305 -11.51 47.72 -40.29
N LEU A 306 -11.61 48.46 -39.17
CA LEU A 306 -12.66 48.29 -38.16
C LEU A 306 -13.74 49.38 -38.19
N ARG A 307 -13.69 50.33 -39.15
CA ARG A 307 -14.75 51.33 -39.34
C ARG A 307 -15.86 50.74 -40.22
N VAL A 308 -17.00 50.42 -39.61
CA VAL A 308 -18.29 50.25 -40.29
C VAL A 308 -18.98 51.61 -40.37
#